data_AF-A0A3S5JJ62-F1
#
_entry.id   AF-A0A3S5JJ62-F1
#
_cell.length_a   1.000
_cell.length_b   1.000
_cell.length_c   1.000
_cell.angle_alpha   90.00
_cell.angle_beta   90.00
_cell.angle_gamma   90.00
#
_symmetry.space_group_name_H-M   'P 1'
#
loop_
_entity.id
_entity.type
_entity.pdbx_description
1 polymer ?
#
loop_
_entity_poly.entity_id
_entity_poly.type
_entity_poly.pdbx_seq_one_letter_code
_entity_poly.pdbx_strand_id
1 'polypeptide(L)'
;KPGVGNLKDFVRERGESAYHPSGTCRMGADPGAVTDLDGRVKGVRGLRVVDASLMPEITNGNLNAVVIMMAEKIAAGMTQS
;
A
#
# COMPACT_ATOMS: atom_id res chain seq x y z
N LYS A 1 1.86 -31.81 -24.59
CA LYS A 1 0.39 -31.89 -24.73
C LYS A 1 -0.03 -30.88 -25.78
N PRO A 2 -0.86 -31.25 -26.77
CA PRO A 2 -1.46 -30.26 -27.67
C PRO A 2 -2.31 -29.30 -26.81
N GLY A 3 -2.13 -27.98 -26.96
CA GLY A 3 -3.06 -26.98 -26.41
C GLY A 3 -2.55 -25.99 -25.36
N VAL A 4 -1.24 -25.85 -25.09
CA VAL A 4 -0.79 -24.70 -24.28
C VAL A 4 -0.55 -23.53 -25.24
N GLY A 5 -1.42 -22.51 -25.19
CA GLY A 5 -1.18 -21.23 -25.84
C GLY A 5 0.19 -20.66 -25.45
N ASN A 6 0.68 -19.65 -26.17
CA ASN A 6 2.01 -19.10 -25.87
C ASN A 6 2.07 -18.57 -24.42
N LEU A 7 3.27 -18.30 -23.88
CA LEU A 7 3.45 -17.86 -22.48
C LEU A 7 2.46 -16.76 -22.02
N LYS A 8 2.09 -15.84 -22.90
CA LYS A 8 1.12 -14.77 -22.58
C LYS A 8 -0.28 -15.31 -22.31
N ASP A 9 -0.70 -16.33 -23.05
CA ASP A 9 -2.01 -16.96 -22.89
C ASP A 9 -2.07 -17.73 -21.57
N PHE A 10 -0.99 -18.44 -21.22
CA PHE A 10 -0.87 -19.08 -19.91
C PHE A 10 -0.96 -18.08 -18.76
N VAL A 11 -0.24 -16.94 -18.83
CA VAL A 11 -0.29 -15.90 -17.80
C VAL A 11 -1.68 -15.27 -17.70
N ARG A 12 -2.38 -15.06 -18.82
CA ARG A 12 -3.75 -14.53 -18.80
C ARG A 12 -4.75 -15.49 -18.15
N GLU A 13 -4.61 -16.79 -18.38
CA GLU A 13 -5.53 -17.80 -17.84
C GLU A 13 -5.24 -18.19 -16.39
N ARG A 14 -3.98 -18.09 -15.96
CA ARG A 14 -3.52 -18.63 -14.65
C ARG A 14 -2.93 -17.57 -13.72
N GLY A 15 -2.83 -16.31 -14.16
CA GLY A 15 -2.33 -15.22 -13.34
C GLY A 15 -3.20 -15.00 -12.10
N GLU A 16 -2.56 -14.79 -10.95
CA GLU A 16 -3.21 -14.57 -9.67
C GLU A 16 -2.54 -13.39 -8.95
N SER A 17 -3.27 -12.78 -8.02
CA SER A 17 -2.69 -11.80 -7.11
C SER A 17 -1.77 -12.49 -6.09
N ALA A 18 -0.65 -11.85 -5.76
CA ALA A 18 0.14 -12.23 -4.59
C ALA A 18 -0.51 -11.82 -3.25
N TYR A 19 -1.75 -11.31 -3.28
CA TYR A 19 -2.51 -10.86 -2.11
C TYR A 19 -1.84 -9.73 -1.32
N HIS A 20 -1.18 -8.81 -2.03
CA HIS A 20 -0.55 -7.61 -1.48
C HIS A 20 -1.26 -6.31 -1.92
N PRO A 21 -2.54 -6.10 -1.58
CA PRO A 21 -3.22 -4.84 -1.88
C PRO A 21 -2.62 -3.69 -1.06
N SER A 22 -2.33 -2.56 -1.73
CA SER A 22 -1.70 -1.39 -1.12
C SER A 22 -2.00 -0.12 -1.93
N GLY A 23 -1.71 1.05 -1.35
CA GLY A 23 -1.71 2.35 -2.04
C GLY A 23 -3.06 3.02 -2.32
N THR A 24 -4.18 2.46 -1.87
CA THR A 24 -5.52 3.05 -2.06
C THR A 24 -5.76 4.33 -1.28
N CYS A 25 -4.98 4.61 -0.23
CA CYS A 25 -4.96 5.86 0.52
C CYS A 25 -3.53 6.43 0.57
N ARG A 26 -2.86 6.45 -0.59
CA ARG A 26 -1.46 6.86 -0.72
C ARG A 26 -1.15 8.14 0.08
N MET A 27 -0.06 8.07 0.85
CA MET A 27 0.56 9.24 1.49
C MET A 27 1.35 10.08 0.49
N GLY A 28 1.38 11.40 0.68
CA GLY A 28 2.20 12.26 -0.16
C GLY A 28 1.99 13.75 0.04
N ALA A 29 3.01 14.52 -0.34
CA ALA A 29 2.97 15.98 -0.34
C ALA A 29 2.27 16.57 -1.58
N ASP A 30 1.96 15.75 -2.59
CA ASP A 30 1.31 16.19 -3.83
C ASP A 30 -0.22 16.34 -3.67
N PRO A 31 -0.90 17.14 -4.52
CA PRO A 31 -2.34 17.33 -4.46
C PRO A 31 -3.18 16.05 -4.63
N GLY A 32 -2.65 15.03 -5.30
CA GLY A 32 -3.34 13.77 -5.56
C GLY A 32 -3.21 12.74 -4.44
N ALA A 33 -2.42 13.00 -3.38
CA ALA A 33 -2.31 12.07 -2.25
C ALA A 33 -3.51 12.19 -1.29
N VAL A 34 -3.92 11.06 -0.71
CA VAL A 34 -5.09 10.98 0.18
C VAL A 34 -4.73 11.41 1.62
N THR A 35 -3.51 11.12 2.05
CA THR A 35 -3.00 11.51 3.37
C THR A 35 -1.74 12.37 3.26
N ASP A 36 -1.41 13.08 4.35
CA ASP A 36 -0.08 13.65 4.54
C ASP A 36 0.97 12.56 4.85
N LEU A 37 2.22 12.99 5.10
CA LEU A 37 3.34 12.09 5.41
C LEU A 37 3.27 11.46 6.81
N ASP A 38 2.35 11.90 7.66
CA ASP A 38 2.09 11.37 9.00
C ASP A 38 0.78 10.54 9.04
N GLY A 39 0.25 10.18 7.87
CA GLY A 39 -0.97 9.39 7.71
C GLY A 39 -2.27 10.15 8.00
N ARG A 40 -2.26 11.47 8.21
CA ARG A 40 -3.48 12.26 8.44
C ARG A 40 -4.27 12.40 7.14
N VAL A 41 -5.56 12.11 7.19
CA VAL A 41 -6.44 12.22 6.03
C VAL A 41 -6.63 13.70 5.67
N LYS A 42 -6.32 14.06 4.42
CA LYS A 42 -6.42 15.46 3.98
C LYS A 42 -7.88 15.93 4.04
N GLY A 43 -8.10 17.10 4.63
CA GLY A 43 -9.44 17.69 4.78
C GLY A 43 -10.28 17.10 5.92
N VAL A 44 -9.79 16.10 6.66
CA VAL A 44 -10.51 15.49 7.78
C VAL A 44 -9.71 15.64 9.07
N ARG A 45 -10.35 16.14 10.13
CA ARG A 45 -9.70 16.32 11.44
C ARG A 45 -9.77 15.04 12.25
N GLY A 46 -8.71 14.74 12.99
CA GLY A 46 -8.67 13.64 13.95
C GLY A 46 -8.68 12.23 13.34
N LEU A 47 -8.46 12.10 12.03
CA LEU A 47 -8.45 10.81 11.34
C LEU A 47 -7.08 10.53 10.71
N ARG A 48 -6.58 9.32 10.95
CA ARG A 48 -5.38 8.78 10.30
C ARG A 48 -5.65 7.43 9.68
N VAL A 49 -4.95 7.13 8.60
CA VAL A 49 -4.83 5.77 8.04
C VAL A 49 -3.46 5.24 8.43
N VAL A 50 -3.37 3.97 8.86
CA VAL A 50 -2.12 3.36 9.37
C VAL A 50 -2.07 1.88 8.94
N ASP A 51 -2.15 1.65 7.63
CA ASP A 51 -2.05 0.30 7.03
C ASP A 51 -1.36 0.35 5.64
N ALA A 52 -1.40 -0.74 4.89
CA ALA A 52 -0.77 -0.85 3.57
C ALA A 52 -1.34 0.13 2.52
N SER A 53 -2.54 0.66 2.72
CA SER A 53 -3.13 1.63 1.80
C SER A 53 -2.35 2.94 1.73
N LEU A 54 -1.53 3.27 2.75
CA LEU A 54 -0.65 4.45 2.74
C LEU A 54 0.49 4.35 1.72
N MET A 55 0.92 3.14 1.35
CA MET A 55 2.14 2.93 0.58
C MET A 55 2.08 3.66 -0.78
N PRO A 56 3.04 4.55 -1.09
CA PRO A 56 3.10 5.19 -2.41
C PRO A 56 3.38 4.22 -3.55
N GLU A 57 4.15 3.18 -3.25
CA GLU A 57 4.49 2.10 -4.17
C GLU A 57 4.60 0.80 -3.35
N ILE A 58 4.25 -0.32 -3.99
CA ILE A 58 4.38 -1.64 -3.37
C ILE A 58 5.85 -1.97 -3.14
N THR A 59 6.17 -2.54 -1.97
CA THR A 59 7.53 -2.94 -1.64
C THR A 59 7.88 -4.31 -2.24
N ASN A 60 9.18 -4.56 -2.44
CA ASN A 60 9.69 -5.86 -2.87
C ASN A 60 9.68 -6.83 -1.67
N GLY A 61 8.58 -7.56 -1.50
CA GLY A 61 8.44 -8.60 -0.47
C GLY A 61 7.05 -8.64 0.17
N ASN A 62 6.96 -9.33 1.29
CA ASN A 62 5.72 -9.44 2.05
C ASN A 62 5.42 -8.15 2.81
N LEU A 63 4.19 -7.64 2.68
CA LEU A 63 3.82 -6.32 3.23
C LEU A 63 3.81 -6.25 4.75
N ASN A 64 3.69 -7.38 5.45
CA ASN A 64 3.51 -7.43 6.91
C ASN A 64 4.59 -6.62 7.66
N ALA A 65 5.86 -6.88 7.38
CA ALA A 65 6.97 -6.20 8.05
C ALA A 65 6.95 -4.69 7.77
N VAL A 66 6.63 -4.29 6.54
CA VAL A 66 6.58 -2.89 6.14
C VAL A 66 5.42 -2.16 6.80
N VAL A 67 4.24 -2.79 6.88
CA VAL A 67 3.07 -2.24 7.58
C VAL A 67 3.38 -2.03 9.06
N ILE A 68 3.97 -3.02 9.73
CA ILE A 68 4.37 -2.89 11.14
C ILE A 68 5.33 -1.71 11.32
N MET A 69 6.39 -1.62 10.51
CA MET A 69 7.37 -0.55 10.61
C MET A 69 6.78 0.85 10.35
N MET A 70 5.90 0.99 9.37
CA MET A 70 5.19 2.26 9.12
C MET A 70 4.27 2.63 10.29
N ALA A 71 3.54 1.66 10.84
CA ALA A 71 2.66 1.87 11.97
C ALA A 71 3.43 2.34 13.22
N GLU A 72 4.56 1.69 13.54
CA GLU A 72 5.45 2.09 14.62
C GLU A 72 5.98 3.51 14.44
N LYS A 73 6.40 3.86 13.20
CA LYS A 73 6.90 5.21 12.90
C LYS A 73 5.84 6.28 13.12
N ILE A 74 4.61 6.04 12.66
CA ILE A 74 3.50 7.00 12.83
C ILE A 74 3.10 7.09 14.30
N ALA A 75 3.00 5.97 15.01
CA ALA A 75 2.68 5.93 16.43
C ALA A 75 3.69 6.74 17.26
N ALA A 76 4.99 6.58 16.99
CA ALA A 76 6.05 7.35 17.65
C ALA A 76 5.92 8.87 17.43
N GLY A 77 5.42 9.30 16.26
CA GLY A 77 5.17 10.71 15.97
C GLY A 77 3.92 11.26 16.66
N MET A 78 2.91 10.41 16.94
CA MET A 78 1.68 10.81 17.62
C MET A 78 1.89 11.13 19.10
N THR A 79 2.84 10.47 19.76
CA THR A 79 3.13 10.69 21.19
C THR A 79 4.04 11.88 21.46
N GLN A 80 4.61 12.50 20.41
CA GLN A 80 5.54 13.62 20.52
C GLN A 80 4.88 14.98 20.20
N SER A 81 3.57 14.99 19.93
CA SER A 81 2.80 16.15 19.47
C SER A 81 1.72 16.59 20.45
#